data_AF-A0A8S9GVK8-F1
#
_entry.id   AF-A0A8S9GVK8-F1
#
_cell.length_a   1.000
_cell.length_b   1.000
_cell.length_c   1.000
_cell.angle_alpha   90.00
_cell.angle_beta   90.00
_cell.angle_gamma   90.00
#
_symmetry.space_group_name_H-M   'P 1'
#
loop_
_entity.id
_entity.type
_entity.pdbx_description
1 polymer ?
#
loop_
_entity_poly.entity_id
_entity_poly.type
_entity_poly.pdbx_seq_one_letter_code
_entity_poly.pdbx_strand_id
1 'polypeptide(L)'
;MVTCMGAVVRLLCKSKKNIVAETKTDKNGYFLLLGPKTVTNYGFRGCRVYLVKSKDYKCNKVSKLFGGDVGAVLKPEKRKGKSAVVINQLIYGIFNVGPFAFDPVCPK
;
A
#
# COMPACT_ATOMS: atom_id res chain seq x y z
N MET A 1 -1.52 -1.79 19.82
CA MET A 1 -1.07 -2.06 18.44
C MET A 1 0.06 -1.09 18.16
N VAL A 2 1.25 -1.55 17.78
CA VAL A 2 2.42 -0.67 17.56
C VAL A 2 2.31 -0.06 16.16
N THR A 3 2.45 1.27 16.06
CA THR A 3 2.45 1.99 14.78
C THR A 3 3.86 2.09 14.22
N CYS A 4 4.12 1.44 13.09
CA CYS A 4 5.43 1.43 12.46
C CYS A 4 5.57 2.62 11.51
N MET A 5 6.21 3.70 11.99
CA MET A 5 6.52 4.88 11.19
C MET A 5 7.65 4.59 10.19
N GLY A 6 7.55 5.15 8.98
CA GLY A 6 8.60 5.04 7.97
C GLY A 6 8.72 3.65 7.34
N ALA A 7 7.72 2.78 7.51
CA ALA A 7 7.65 1.51 6.84
C ALA A 7 7.46 1.71 5.33
N VAL A 8 8.25 1.00 4.53
CA VAL A 8 8.19 1.05 3.07
C VAL A 8 7.00 0.22 2.60
N VAL A 9 6.14 0.87 1.83
CA VAL A 9 4.98 0.27 1.18
C VAL A 9 5.18 0.34 -0.32
N ARG A 10 5.00 -0.78 -1.01
CA ARG A 10 5.26 -0.93 -2.45
C ARG A 10 3.98 -1.32 -3.19
N LEU A 11 3.62 -0.55 -4.21
CA LEU A 11 2.68 -0.97 -5.24
C LEU A 11 3.46 -1.74 -6.31
N LEU A 12 3.02 -2.97 -6.62
CA LEU A 12 3.55 -3.79 -7.70
C LEU A 12 2.42 -4.24 -8.60
N CYS A 13 2.52 -3.93 -9.89
CA CYS A 13 1.58 -4.35 -10.93
C CYS A 13 2.24 -5.33 -11.89
N LYS A 14 1.65 -6.52 -12.02
CA LYS A 14 2.09 -7.50 -13.02
C LYS A 14 1.59 -7.06 -14.40
N SER A 15 2.50 -6.58 -15.22
CA SER A 15 2.30 -6.23 -16.62
C SER A 15 3.57 -6.57 -17.41
N LYS A 16 3.58 -6.41 -18.74
CA LYS A 16 4.76 -6.69 -19.59
C LYS A 16 6.06 -6.01 -19.11
N LYS A 17 5.96 -4.90 -18.37
CA LYS A 17 7.12 -4.12 -17.88
C LYS A 17 7.23 -4.04 -16.35
N ASN A 18 6.41 -4.76 -15.58
CA ASN A 18 6.35 -4.72 -14.11
C ASN A 18 6.41 -3.30 -13.50
N ILE A 19 5.26 -2.69 -13.25
CA ILE A 19 5.21 -1.33 -12.71
C ILE A 19 5.39 -1.38 -11.20
N VAL A 20 6.35 -0.59 -10.68
CA VAL A 20 6.67 -0.47 -9.26
C VAL A 20 6.58 0.99 -8.82
N ALA A 21 5.95 1.23 -7.68
CA ALA A 21 6.00 2.50 -6.98
C ALA A 21 6.11 2.26 -5.48
N GLU A 22 6.77 3.16 -4.76
CA GLU A 22 6.98 3.04 -3.32
C GLU A 22 6.63 4.32 -2.60
N THR A 23 6.19 4.18 -1.35
CA THR A 23 6.00 5.27 -0.40
C THR A 23 6.39 4.81 1.00
N LYS A 24 6.36 5.72 1.96
CA LYS A 24 6.59 5.42 3.38
C LYS A 24 5.35 5.74 4.20
N THR A 25 5.16 4.99 5.27
CA THR A 25 4.14 5.31 6.27
C THR A 25 4.51 6.55 7.07
N ASP A 26 3.48 7.29 7.47
CA ASP A 26 3.57 8.40 8.39
C ASP A 26 3.72 7.93 9.85
N LYS A 27 3.75 8.89 10.78
CA LYS A 27 3.85 8.64 12.24
C LYS A 27 2.73 7.77 12.81
N ASN A 28 1.58 7.72 12.13
CA ASN A 28 0.39 6.98 12.54
C ASN A 28 0.28 5.62 11.82
N GLY A 29 1.23 5.28 10.94
CA GLY A 29 1.20 4.06 10.15
C GLY A 29 0.33 4.14 8.89
N TYR A 30 -0.20 5.32 8.54
CA TYR A 30 -0.94 5.52 7.29
C TYR A 30 0.00 5.85 6.14
N PHE A 31 -0.43 5.61 4.92
CA PHE A 31 0.33 5.98 3.74
C PHE A 31 -0.62 6.42 2.62
N LEU A 32 -0.11 7.30 1.77
CA LEU A 32 -0.73 7.65 0.49
C LEU A 32 0.32 7.43 -0.60
N LEU A 33 -0.05 6.68 -1.63
CA LEU A 33 0.80 6.40 -2.78
C LEU A 33 0.09 6.89 -4.03
N LEU A 34 0.70 7.85 -4.73
CA LEU A 34 0.21 8.27 -6.03
C LEU A 34 0.61 7.22 -7.07
N GLY A 35 -0.38 6.62 -7.72
CA GLY A 35 -0.15 5.62 -8.76
C GLY A 35 0.63 6.21 -9.94
N PRO A 36 1.58 5.46 -10.55
CA PRO A 36 2.23 5.86 -11.79
C PRO A 36 1.20 6.07 -12.90
N LYS A 37 1.41 7.05 -13.78
CA LYS A 37 0.53 7.32 -14.94
C LYS A 37 0.35 6.12 -15.89
N THR A 38 1.23 5.13 -15.79
CA THR A 38 1.19 3.88 -16.56
C THR A 38 0.17 2.86 -16.03
N VAL A 39 -0.38 3.06 -14.82
CA VAL A 39 -1.42 2.20 -14.24
C VAL A 39 -2.78 2.83 -14.50
N THR A 40 -3.59 2.17 -15.33
CA THR A 40 -4.97 2.63 -15.61
C THR A 40 -5.97 2.06 -14.61
N ASN A 41 -7.16 2.68 -14.55
CA ASN A 41 -8.30 2.17 -13.77
C ASN A 41 -8.83 0.80 -14.23
N TYR A 42 -8.35 0.25 -15.36
CA TYR A 42 -8.62 -1.14 -15.74
C TYR A 42 -7.47 -2.06 -15.30
N GLY A 43 -6.23 -1.57 -15.40
CA GLY A 43 -5.01 -2.32 -15.06
C GLY A 43 -4.79 -2.58 -13.57
N PHE A 44 -5.51 -1.90 -12.67
CA PHE A 44 -5.33 -2.06 -11.22
C PHE A 44 -5.58 -3.48 -10.71
N ARG A 45 -6.38 -4.29 -11.42
CA ARG A 45 -6.68 -5.69 -11.02
C ARG A 45 -5.43 -6.58 -10.98
N GLY A 46 -4.40 -6.24 -11.77
CA GLY A 46 -3.10 -6.91 -11.75
C GLY A 46 -2.12 -6.36 -10.71
N CYS A 47 -2.56 -5.41 -9.88
CA CYS A 47 -1.72 -4.73 -8.90
C CYS A 47 -2.01 -5.18 -7.47
N ARG A 48 -0.96 -5.25 -6.67
CA ARG A 48 -1.01 -5.50 -5.24
C ARG A 48 -0.10 -4.54 -4.51
N VAL A 49 -0.48 -4.21 -3.29
CA VAL A 49 0.32 -3.41 -2.37
C VAL A 49 0.99 -4.34 -1.36
N TYR A 50 2.27 -4.13 -1.12
CA TYR A 50 3.10 -4.94 -0.24
C TYR A 50 3.68 -4.06 0.85
N LEU A 51 3.61 -4.55 2.08
CA LEU A 51 4.45 -4.05 3.15
C LEU A 51 5.83 -4.69 2.98
N VAL A 52 6.89 -3.89 2.90
CA VAL A 52 8.23 -4.39 2.57
C VAL A 52 9.09 -4.49 3.82
N LYS A 53 9.44 -3.35 4.42
CA LYS A 53 10.31 -3.27 5.58
C LYS A 53 10.17 -1.92 6.29
N SER A 54 10.41 -1.88 7.59
CA SER A 54 10.64 -0.64 8.32
C SER A 54 12.11 -0.45 8.66
N LYS A 55 12.49 0.79 8.98
CA LYS A 55 13.79 1.07 9.63
C LYS A 55 13.79 0.66 11.11
N ASP A 56 12.62 0.53 11.71
CA ASP A 56 12.48 0.08 13.10
C ASP A 56 12.66 -1.44 13.18
N TYR A 57 13.57 -1.88 14.05
CA TYR A 57 13.85 -3.29 14.29
C TYR A 57 12.62 -4.03 14.84
N LYS A 58 11.71 -3.33 15.52
CA LYS A 58 10.43 -3.87 16.00
C LYS A 58 9.43 -4.14 14.87
N CYS A 59 9.71 -3.64 13.67
CA CYS A 59 8.83 -3.61 12.51
C CYS A 59 9.53 -4.15 11.25
N ASN A 60 10.28 -5.25 11.39
CA ASN A 60 11.09 -5.78 10.30
C ASN A 60 10.47 -7.00 9.59
N LYS A 61 9.65 -7.79 10.29
CA LYS A 61 9.07 -9.03 9.78
C LYS A 61 7.60 -8.83 9.41
N VAL A 62 7.29 -8.86 8.13
CA VAL A 62 5.92 -8.70 7.63
C VAL A 62 5.05 -9.84 8.15
N SER A 63 3.90 -9.50 8.72
CA SER A 63 2.98 -10.49 9.26
C SER A 63 2.16 -11.16 8.16
N LYS A 64 1.87 -12.45 8.34
CA LYS A 64 0.94 -13.21 7.49
C LYS A 64 -0.53 -12.91 7.81
N LEU A 65 -0.79 -12.19 8.89
CA LEU A 65 -2.13 -11.81 9.32
C LEU A 65 -2.84 -11.03 8.19
N PHE A 66 -4.08 -11.43 7.88
CA PHE A 66 -4.86 -10.95 6.73
C PHE A 66 -4.17 -11.08 5.35
N GLY A 67 -3.20 -11.99 5.21
CA GLY A 67 -2.46 -12.17 3.96
C GLY A 67 -1.48 -11.01 3.67
N GLY A 68 -0.94 -10.38 4.71
CA GLY A 68 0.03 -9.28 4.55
C GLY A 68 1.29 -9.65 3.75
N ASP A 69 1.67 -10.93 3.74
CA ASP A 69 2.81 -11.48 2.99
C ASP A 69 2.53 -11.67 1.49
N VAL A 70 1.29 -11.94 1.11
CA VAL A 70 0.89 -12.11 -0.31
C VAL A 70 0.51 -10.79 -1.01
N GLY A 71 0.41 -9.72 -0.22
CA GLY A 71 0.07 -8.37 -0.67
C GLY A 71 -1.44 -8.13 -0.76
N ALA A 72 -1.85 -6.90 -0.46
CA ALA A 72 -3.25 -6.50 -0.47
C ALA A 72 -3.73 -6.11 -1.87
N VAL A 73 -4.93 -6.55 -2.22
CA VAL A 73 -5.63 -6.13 -3.44
C VAL A 73 -6.18 -4.71 -3.27
N LEU A 74 -6.07 -3.90 -4.32
CA LEU A 74 -6.67 -2.57 -4.40
C LEU A 74 -8.20 -2.68 -4.45
N LYS A 75 -8.88 -2.04 -3.51
CA LYS A 75 -10.34 -1.95 -3.43
C LYS A 75 -10.78 -0.52 -3.74
N PRO A 76 -11.51 -0.26 -4.84
CA PRO A 76 -11.98 1.07 -5.15
C PRO A 76 -12.85 1.65 -4.03
N GLU A 77 -12.67 2.94 -3.71
CA GLU A 77 -13.55 3.66 -2.80
C GLU A 77 -14.91 3.88 -3.48
N LYS A 78 -15.99 3.40 -2.85
CA LYS A 78 -17.35 3.40 -3.42
C LYS A 78 -18.23 4.53 -2.87
N ARG A 79 -17.77 5.25 -1.85
CA ARG A 79 -18.53 6.36 -1.27
C ARG A 79 -18.66 7.49 -2.30
N LYS A 80 -19.91 7.89 -2.57
CA LYS A 80 -20.24 9.01 -3.46
C LYS A 80 -19.45 10.26 -3.04
N GLY A 81 -18.79 10.90 -4.01
CA GLY A 81 -17.95 12.08 -3.77
C GLY A 81 -16.55 11.82 -3.20
N LYS A 82 -16.18 10.56 -2.90
CA LYS A 82 -14.84 10.19 -2.39
C LYS A 82 -14.11 9.19 -3.26
N SER A 83 -14.68 8.80 -4.40
CA SER A 83 -14.11 7.79 -5.30
C SER A 83 -12.96 8.32 -6.17
N ALA A 84 -12.79 9.64 -6.27
CA ALA A 84 -11.77 10.24 -7.10
C ALA A 84 -11.24 11.57 -6.54
N VAL A 85 -10.02 11.92 -6.88
CA VAL A 85 -9.36 13.21 -6.57
C VAL A 85 -8.69 13.77 -7.80
N VAL A 86 -8.63 15.10 -7.91
CA VAL A 86 -7.93 15.80 -8.97
C VAL A 86 -6.58 16.27 -8.44
N ILE A 87 -5.50 15.81 -9.06
CA ILE A 87 -4.12 16.21 -8.72
C ILE A 87 -3.45 16.63 -10.01
N ASN A 88 -2.96 17.86 -10.09
CA ASN A 88 -2.30 18.42 -11.27
C ASN A 88 -3.12 18.20 -12.57
N GLN A 89 -4.41 18.53 -12.53
CA GLN A 89 -5.37 18.37 -13.63
C GLN A 89 -5.65 16.92 -14.06
N LEU A 90 -5.11 15.92 -13.36
CA LEU A 90 -5.37 14.50 -13.61
C LEU A 90 -6.35 13.94 -12.58
N ILE A 91 -7.31 13.14 -13.05
CA ILE A 91 -8.29 12.45 -12.20
C ILE A 91 -7.72 11.10 -11.76
N TYR A 92 -7.57 10.91 -10.46
CA TYR A 92 -7.12 9.67 -9.85
C TYR A 92 -8.28 9.00 -9.12
N GLY A 93 -8.47 7.70 -9.34
CA GLY A 93 -9.35 6.88 -8.51
C GLY A 93 -8.74 6.65 -7.13
N ILE A 94 -9.54 6.74 -6.08
CA ILE A 94 -9.10 6.39 -4.72
C ILE A 94 -9.31 4.89 -4.51
N PHE A 95 -8.26 4.22 -4.01
CA PHE A 95 -8.27 2.81 -3.67
C PHE A 95 -7.83 2.61 -2.23
N ASN A 96 -8.60 1.82 -1.50
CA ASN A 96 -8.24 1.33 -0.18
C ASN A 96 -7.58 -0.04 -0.31
N VAL A 97 -6.81 -0.43 0.70
CA VAL A 97 -6.20 -1.76 0.81
C VAL A 97 -6.48 -2.35 2.19
N GLY A 98 -6.24 -3.65 2.34
CA GLY A 98 -6.31 -4.30 3.65
C GLY A 98 -5.26 -3.73 4.62
N PRO A 99 -5.50 -3.86 5.95
CA PRO A 99 -4.52 -3.46 6.94
C PRO A 99 -3.25 -4.32 6.80
N PHE A 100 -2.10 -3.69 6.95
CA PHE A 100 -0.82 -4.38 7.03
C PHE A 100 -0.30 -4.37 8.46
N ALA A 101 0.41 -5.41 8.84
CA ALA A 101 1.03 -5.53 10.15
C ALA A 101 2.44 -6.13 10.03
N PHE A 102 3.29 -5.77 10.97
CA PHE A 102 4.53 -6.51 11.25
C PHE A 102 4.28 -7.44 12.45
N ASP A 103 4.98 -8.57 12.47
CA ASP A 103 4.99 -9.44 13.64
C ASP A 103 5.64 -8.70 14.83
N PRO A 104 5.11 -8.87 16.05
CA PRO A 104 5.75 -8.30 17.23
C PRO A 104 7.10 -8.98 17.46
N VAL A 105 8.08 -8.20 17.92
CA VAL A 105 9.32 -8.75 18.45
C VAL A 105 9.05 -9.16 19.90
N CYS A 106 9.03 -10.47 20.16
CA CYS A 106 8.95 -10.98 21.53
C CYS A 106 10.27 -10.67 22.24
N PRO A 107 10.26 -9.89 23.34
CA PRO A 107 11.43 -9.83 24.21
C PRO A 107 11.67 -11.24 24.78
N LYS A 108 12.93 -11.66 24.81
CA LYS A 108 13.35 -12.89 25.48
C LYS A 108 13.30 -12.71 26.98
#